data_AF-Q163S9-F1
#
_entry.id   AF-Q163S9-F1
#
_cell.length_a   1.000
_cell.length_b   1.000
_cell.length_c   1.000
_cell.angle_alpha   90.00
_cell.angle_beta   90.00
_cell.angle_gamma   90.00
#
_symmetry.space_group_name_H-M   'P 1'
#
loop_
_entity.id
_entity.type
_entity.pdbx_description
1 polymer ?
#
loop_
_entity_poly.entity_id
_entity_poly.type
_entity_poly.pdbx_seq_one_letter_code
_entity_poly.pdbx_strand_id
1 'polypeptide(L)'
;MRADVRAAAGQECVRKLRIHMIKFSELNLNPKVLKAIDEAGYETPTPIQAGAIPPALAGRDVLGIAQTGTGKTASFTLPMITLLARGRARARMPRSLVLCPTRELAAQVAENFDTYTKHLKLTKALLIGGVSFKEQDKLIDKGVDVLIATPGRLLDHFERGKLLLTGVQIMVVDEADRMLDMGFIPDIERIFSLTPFTRQTLFFSATMAPEIERITNTFLSAPERIEVARQATTSETIEQGVLMFKASRKDREGTEKRKVLRALIDAEGEKCTNAIVFCNRKTDVDIVAKSLKKYNYDAAPIHGDLDQSQRTRTLDGFRDGSLKFLIASDVAARGLDVPAVSHVFNFDVPGHAEDYVHRIGRTGRAGRDGKAIMICVPRDERNLEDIERLVQREIPRLDNPLGTKEAPKEKAPDGEAAASEKPKRTRTRAPRKSDKPQETEAEKTPEEPTVDATPAQEPAQKPARSRGGRNRNANTGKDRGPGVIGLGDHTPEFIGLSFKDRIGG
;
A
#
# COMPACT_ATOMS: atom_id res chain seq x y z
N MET A 1 -38.18 4.46 23.65
CA MET A 1 -36.92 5.19 23.33
C MET A 1 -35.86 5.18 24.44
N ARG A 2 -36.04 5.85 25.60
CA ARG A 2 -34.94 5.96 26.60
C ARG A 2 -34.50 4.63 27.24
N ALA A 3 -35.36 3.61 27.27
CA ALA A 3 -34.99 2.26 27.72
C ALA A 3 -34.15 1.51 26.66
N ASP A 4 -34.56 1.61 25.40
CA ASP A 4 -34.01 0.86 24.26
C ASP A 4 -32.55 1.25 23.98
N VAL A 5 -32.22 2.55 24.12
CA VAL A 5 -30.84 3.05 24.00
C VAL A 5 -29.93 2.47 25.08
N ARG A 6 -30.43 2.26 26.31
CA ARG A 6 -29.68 1.58 27.38
C ARG A 6 -29.51 0.07 27.11
N ALA A 7 -30.53 -0.58 26.54
CA ALA A 7 -30.44 -1.99 26.15
C ALA A 7 -29.41 -2.19 25.02
N ALA A 8 -29.44 -1.34 23.98
CA ALA A 8 -28.48 -1.38 22.88
C ALA A 8 -27.04 -1.12 23.36
N ALA A 9 -26.81 -0.07 24.16
CA ALA A 9 -25.49 0.22 24.73
C ALA A 9 -24.99 -0.90 25.65
N GLY A 10 -25.88 -1.55 26.41
CA GLY A 10 -25.55 -2.72 27.22
C GLY A 10 -25.13 -3.93 26.37
N GLN A 11 -25.88 -4.24 25.30
CA GLN A 11 -25.53 -5.33 24.38
C GLN A 11 -24.22 -5.05 23.62
N GLU A 12 -23.97 -3.81 23.20
CA GLU A 12 -22.73 -3.42 22.54
C GLU A 12 -21.53 -3.48 23.49
N CYS A 13 -21.69 -3.05 24.74
CA CYS A 13 -20.68 -3.18 25.79
C CYS A 13 -20.35 -4.65 26.08
N VAL A 14 -21.36 -5.51 26.24
CA VAL A 14 -21.18 -6.96 26.42
C VAL A 14 -20.52 -7.61 25.19
N ARG A 15 -20.85 -7.18 23.96
CA ARG A 15 -20.21 -7.66 22.73
C ARG A 15 -18.73 -7.24 22.66
N LYS A 16 -18.40 -6.01 23.04
CA LYS A 16 -17.01 -5.49 23.13
C LYS A 16 -16.18 -6.18 24.23
N LEU A 17 -16.77 -6.44 25.39
CA LEU A 17 -16.13 -7.22 26.47
C LEU A 17 -15.89 -8.67 26.06
N ARG A 18 -16.87 -9.32 25.43
CA ARG A 18 -16.74 -10.73 25.01
C ARG A 18 -15.64 -10.94 23.98
N ILE A 19 -15.39 -9.98 23.09
CA ILE A 19 -14.28 -10.03 22.12
C ILE A 19 -12.90 -10.06 22.81
N HIS A 20 -12.74 -9.43 23.99
CA HIS A 20 -11.47 -9.39 24.72
C HIS A 20 -11.13 -10.68 25.51
N MET A 21 -11.95 -11.73 25.41
CA MET A 21 -11.70 -13.03 26.08
C MET A 21 -11.57 -14.23 25.13
N ILE A 22 -11.79 -14.06 23.83
CA ILE A 22 -11.73 -15.16 22.85
C ILE A 22 -10.27 -15.56 22.59
N LYS A 23 -9.93 -16.85 22.72
CA LYS A 23 -8.62 -17.39 22.29
C LYS A 23 -8.66 -17.87 20.83
N PHE A 24 -7.49 -17.98 20.19
CA PHE A 24 -7.40 -18.54 18.83
C PHE A 24 -8.00 -19.95 18.71
N SER A 25 -7.89 -20.77 19.77
CA SER A 25 -8.50 -22.10 19.88
C SER A 25 -10.03 -22.12 19.72
N GLU A 26 -10.71 -21.01 20.05
CA GLU A 26 -12.17 -20.89 19.93
C GLU A 26 -12.62 -20.46 18.52
N LEU A 27 -11.69 -20.01 17.67
CA LEU A 27 -11.98 -19.55 16.30
C LEU A 27 -12.16 -20.70 15.29
N ASN A 28 -12.22 -21.97 15.73
CA ASN A 28 -12.43 -23.15 14.88
C ASN A 28 -11.42 -23.30 13.71
N LEU A 29 -10.18 -22.83 13.91
CA LEU A 29 -9.08 -22.98 12.97
C LEU A 29 -8.57 -24.42 12.92
N ASN A 30 -7.87 -24.79 11.83
CA ASN A 30 -7.27 -26.12 11.71
C ASN A 30 -6.25 -26.36 12.86
N PRO A 31 -6.25 -27.52 13.56
CA PRO A 31 -5.30 -27.78 14.65
C PRO A 31 -3.82 -27.61 14.29
N LYS A 32 -3.45 -27.83 13.02
CA LYS A 32 -2.08 -27.59 12.51
C LYS A 32 -1.75 -26.10 12.38
N VAL A 33 -2.76 -25.26 12.14
CA VAL A 33 -2.64 -23.79 12.09
C VAL A 33 -2.59 -23.24 13.52
N LEU A 34 -3.42 -23.75 14.43
CA LEU A 34 -3.34 -23.42 15.86
C LEU A 34 -1.94 -23.70 16.43
N LYS A 35 -1.34 -24.86 16.10
CA LYS A 35 0.05 -25.17 16.49
C LYS A 35 1.08 -24.19 15.90
N ALA A 36 0.85 -23.65 14.71
CA ALA A 36 1.72 -22.64 14.10
C ALA A 36 1.56 -21.25 14.73
N ILE A 37 0.35 -20.93 15.23
CA ILE A 37 0.02 -19.71 15.97
C ILE A 37 0.70 -19.71 17.35
N ASP A 38 0.60 -20.82 18.10
CA ASP A 38 1.33 -21.01 19.37
C ASP A 38 2.85 -20.90 19.17
N GLU A 39 3.40 -21.60 18.16
CA GLU A 39 4.84 -21.54 17.84
C GLU A 39 5.31 -20.17 17.31
N ALA A 40 4.39 -19.27 16.95
CA ALA A 40 4.67 -17.88 16.58
C ALA A 40 4.48 -16.89 17.76
N GLY A 41 4.07 -17.37 18.95
CA GLY A 41 3.86 -16.55 20.14
C GLY A 41 2.56 -15.73 20.14
N TYR A 42 1.53 -16.16 19.40
CA TYR A 42 0.28 -15.42 19.24
C TYR A 42 -0.78 -15.86 20.26
N GLU A 43 -0.79 -15.23 21.44
CA GLU A 43 -1.69 -15.62 22.55
C GLU A 43 -3.18 -15.30 22.30
N THR A 44 -3.48 -14.10 21.79
CA THR A 44 -4.86 -13.60 21.65
C THR A 44 -5.12 -12.96 20.28
N PRO A 45 -6.27 -13.23 19.64
CA PRO A 45 -6.65 -12.59 18.39
C PRO A 45 -6.98 -11.11 18.59
N THR A 46 -6.52 -10.26 17.67
CA THR A 46 -6.88 -8.84 17.65
C THR A 46 -8.37 -8.66 17.29
N PRO A 47 -9.00 -7.49 17.55
CA PRO A 47 -10.41 -7.28 17.24
C PRO A 47 -10.80 -7.55 15.76
N ILE A 48 -9.92 -7.23 14.80
CA ILE A 48 -10.13 -7.52 13.37
C ILE A 48 -9.93 -9.01 13.06
N GLN A 49 -9.16 -9.76 13.84
CA GLN A 49 -9.02 -11.22 13.70
C GLN A 49 -10.23 -11.94 14.30
N ALA A 50 -10.61 -11.59 15.53
CA ALA A 50 -11.79 -12.15 16.20
C ALA A 50 -13.10 -11.87 15.43
N GLY A 51 -13.21 -10.71 14.78
CA GLY A 51 -14.35 -10.38 13.92
C GLY A 51 -14.33 -11.07 12.55
N ALA A 52 -13.19 -11.10 11.84
CA ALA A 52 -13.14 -11.54 10.45
C ALA A 52 -12.92 -13.05 10.26
N ILE A 53 -12.26 -13.75 11.19
CA ILE A 53 -11.91 -15.17 11.01
C ILE A 53 -13.17 -16.08 11.02
N PRO A 54 -14.13 -15.94 11.96
CA PRO A 54 -15.35 -16.76 11.95
C PRO A 54 -16.23 -16.65 10.68
N PRO A 55 -16.59 -15.46 10.15
CA PRO A 55 -17.37 -15.35 8.92
C PRO A 55 -16.58 -15.85 7.69
N ALA A 56 -15.26 -15.64 7.66
CA ALA A 56 -14.40 -16.18 6.60
C ALA A 56 -14.38 -17.72 6.61
N LEU A 57 -14.29 -18.37 7.78
CA LEU A 57 -14.41 -19.83 7.88
C LEU A 57 -15.80 -20.36 7.52
N ALA A 58 -16.85 -19.55 7.69
CA ALA A 58 -18.21 -19.86 7.25
C ALA A 58 -18.43 -19.66 5.74
N GLY A 59 -17.40 -19.27 4.97
CA GLY A 59 -17.49 -19.04 3.53
C GLY A 59 -18.19 -17.74 3.12
N ARG A 60 -18.47 -16.83 4.06
CA ARG A 60 -19.02 -15.50 3.75
C ARG A 60 -17.95 -14.56 3.23
N ASP A 61 -18.34 -13.63 2.38
CA ASP A 61 -17.50 -12.47 2.07
C ASP A 61 -17.29 -11.61 3.32
N VAL A 62 -16.15 -10.92 3.39
CA VAL A 62 -15.78 -10.07 4.54
C VAL A 62 -15.25 -8.74 4.04
N LEU A 63 -15.75 -7.64 4.62
CA LEU A 63 -15.21 -6.30 4.45
C LEU A 63 -14.53 -5.87 5.77
N GLY A 64 -13.21 -6.04 5.83
CA GLY A 64 -12.40 -5.74 7.01
C GLY A 64 -11.79 -4.34 6.96
N ILE A 65 -12.34 -3.42 7.74
CA ILE A 65 -11.89 -2.02 7.82
C ILE A 65 -11.07 -1.86 9.09
N ALA A 66 -9.75 -1.74 8.92
CA ALA A 66 -8.80 -1.52 10.02
C ALA A 66 -7.46 -0.93 9.52
N GLN A 67 -6.81 -0.15 10.39
CA GLN A 67 -5.48 0.45 10.13
C GLN A 67 -4.39 -0.62 9.95
N THR A 68 -3.25 -0.26 9.39
CA THR A 68 -2.08 -1.16 9.28
C THR A 68 -1.58 -1.60 10.66
N GLY A 69 -1.01 -2.79 10.78
CA GLY A 69 -0.49 -3.31 12.05
C GLY A 69 -1.54 -3.92 12.98
N THR A 70 -2.84 -3.73 12.72
CA THR A 70 -3.95 -4.34 13.50
C THR A 70 -4.09 -5.86 13.34
N GLY A 71 -3.27 -6.50 12.52
CA GLY A 71 -3.27 -7.95 12.33
C GLY A 71 -4.06 -8.48 11.12
N LYS A 72 -4.50 -7.60 10.20
CA LYS A 72 -5.26 -7.92 8.96
C LYS A 72 -4.71 -9.11 8.16
N THR A 73 -3.39 -9.21 8.01
CA THR A 73 -2.75 -10.30 7.26
C THR A 73 -3.08 -11.68 7.82
N ALA A 74 -3.14 -11.83 9.15
CA ALA A 74 -3.59 -13.07 9.78
C ALA A 74 -5.11 -13.24 9.67
N SER A 75 -5.90 -12.15 9.74
CA SER A 75 -7.37 -12.18 9.57
C SER A 75 -7.82 -12.86 8.27
N PHE A 76 -7.09 -12.71 7.16
CA PHE A 76 -7.37 -13.47 5.93
C PHE A 76 -6.53 -14.74 5.76
N THR A 77 -5.26 -14.75 6.19
CA THR A 77 -4.40 -15.91 5.92
C THR A 77 -4.81 -17.13 6.72
N LEU A 78 -5.13 -16.99 8.01
CA LEU A 78 -5.51 -18.09 8.89
C LEU A 78 -6.79 -18.84 8.45
N PRO A 79 -7.91 -18.17 8.08
CA PRO A 79 -9.07 -18.87 7.53
C PRO A 79 -8.79 -19.45 6.13
N MET A 80 -8.10 -18.71 5.26
CA MET A 80 -7.76 -19.18 3.92
C MET A 80 -6.97 -20.50 3.95
N ILE A 81 -5.90 -20.60 4.76
CA ILE A 81 -5.11 -21.83 4.86
C ILE A 81 -5.86 -22.96 5.58
N THR A 82 -6.77 -22.63 6.51
CA THR A 82 -7.65 -23.61 7.16
C THR A 82 -8.62 -24.25 6.16
N LEU A 83 -9.23 -23.46 5.27
CA LEU A 83 -10.11 -23.94 4.21
C LEU A 83 -9.34 -24.71 3.13
N LEU A 84 -8.19 -24.19 2.70
CA LEU A 84 -7.35 -24.82 1.66
C LEU A 84 -6.66 -26.11 2.10
N ALA A 85 -6.54 -26.37 3.41
CA ALA A 85 -5.94 -27.59 3.96
C ALA A 85 -6.61 -28.91 3.52
N ARG A 86 -7.80 -28.85 2.90
CA ARG A 86 -8.42 -29.94 2.14
C ARG A 86 -8.31 -29.65 0.64
N GLY A 87 -7.92 -30.64 -0.16
CA GLY A 87 -7.79 -30.52 -1.62
C GLY A 87 -6.34 -30.66 -2.10
N ARG A 88 -6.06 -30.22 -3.33
CA ARG A 88 -4.73 -30.22 -3.93
C ARG A 88 -4.61 -29.13 -5.00
N ALA A 89 -3.45 -28.50 -5.09
CA ALA A 89 -3.11 -27.61 -6.19
C ALA A 89 -3.20 -28.31 -7.56
N ARG A 90 -3.40 -27.50 -8.62
CA ARG A 90 -3.34 -27.91 -10.02
C ARG A 90 -2.35 -27.01 -10.76
N ALA A 91 -1.59 -27.58 -11.70
CA ALA A 91 -0.69 -26.82 -12.57
C ALA A 91 -1.44 -25.64 -13.22
N ARG A 92 -0.85 -24.44 -13.15
CA ARG A 92 -1.39 -23.19 -13.70
C ARG A 92 -2.74 -22.71 -13.16
N MET A 93 -3.32 -23.38 -12.17
CA MET A 93 -4.68 -23.13 -11.70
C MET A 93 -4.69 -22.99 -10.16
N PRO A 94 -4.40 -21.79 -9.62
CA PRO A 94 -4.38 -21.54 -8.19
C PRO A 94 -5.77 -21.66 -7.57
N ARG A 95 -5.82 -21.99 -6.28
CA ARG A 95 -7.07 -22.15 -5.52
C ARG A 95 -7.44 -20.91 -4.72
N SER A 96 -6.47 -20.07 -4.37
CA SER A 96 -6.74 -18.71 -3.91
C SER A 96 -5.80 -17.70 -4.54
N LEU A 97 -6.24 -16.44 -4.50
CA LEU A 97 -5.50 -15.28 -4.97
C LEU A 97 -5.47 -14.23 -3.86
N VAL A 98 -4.29 -13.69 -3.55
CA VAL A 98 -4.11 -12.53 -2.67
C VAL A 98 -3.48 -11.41 -3.47
N LEU A 99 -4.20 -10.29 -3.59
CA LEU A 99 -3.69 -9.06 -4.18
C LEU A 99 -3.11 -8.16 -3.09
N CYS A 100 -1.90 -7.63 -3.34
CA CYS A 100 -1.26 -6.62 -2.49
C CYS A 100 -0.79 -5.43 -3.36
N PRO A 101 -0.86 -4.17 -2.88
CA PRO A 101 -0.45 -2.99 -3.63
C PRO A 101 1.04 -2.96 -3.98
N THR A 102 1.90 -3.41 -3.06
CA THR A 102 3.36 -3.34 -3.20
C THR A 102 4.00 -4.71 -3.23
N ARG A 103 5.19 -4.78 -3.83
CA ARG A 103 6.00 -6.00 -3.93
C ARG A 103 6.46 -6.46 -2.55
N GLU A 104 6.62 -5.51 -1.64
CA GLU A 104 7.10 -5.68 -0.27
C GLU A 104 6.00 -6.23 0.64
N LEU A 105 4.78 -5.69 0.56
CA LEU A 105 3.63 -6.27 1.27
C LEU A 105 3.31 -7.67 0.72
N ALA A 106 3.40 -7.89 -0.60
CA ALA A 106 3.26 -9.22 -1.18
C ALA A 106 4.32 -10.21 -0.65
N ALA A 107 5.57 -9.77 -0.43
CA ALA A 107 6.60 -10.59 0.20
C ALA A 107 6.31 -10.86 1.68
N GLN A 108 5.92 -9.84 2.46
CA GLN A 108 5.56 -9.97 3.87
C GLN A 108 4.35 -10.91 4.08
N VAL A 109 3.34 -10.86 3.20
CA VAL A 109 2.21 -11.81 3.21
C VAL A 109 2.69 -13.23 2.89
N ALA A 110 3.68 -13.38 2.00
CA ALA A 110 4.28 -14.68 1.69
C ALA A 110 5.12 -15.24 2.85
N GLU A 111 5.87 -14.41 3.58
CA GLU A 111 6.62 -14.79 4.79
C GLU A 111 5.66 -15.24 5.90
N ASN A 112 4.62 -14.44 6.17
CA ASN A 112 3.54 -14.80 7.10
C ASN A 112 2.86 -16.13 6.74
N PHE A 113 2.62 -16.38 5.45
CA PHE A 113 2.06 -17.66 4.98
C PHE A 113 2.96 -18.85 5.35
N ASP A 114 4.29 -18.75 5.22
CA ASP A 114 5.20 -19.84 5.57
C ASP A 114 5.15 -20.13 7.08
N THR A 115 5.14 -19.08 7.91
CA THR A 115 4.99 -19.19 9.36
C THR A 115 3.72 -19.97 9.72
N TYR A 116 2.55 -19.57 9.21
CA TYR A 116 1.28 -20.21 9.57
C TYR A 116 1.05 -21.58 8.89
N THR A 117 1.77 -21.89 7.79
CA THR A 117 1.65 -23.19 7.08
C THR A 117 2.72 -24.21 7.42
N LYS A 118 3.64 -23.91 8.36
CA LYS A 118 4.71 -24.78 8.88
C LYS A 118 4.32 -26.26 9.13
N HIS A 119 3.08 -26.53 9.56
CA HIS A 119 2.56 -27.89 9.83
C HIS A 119 1.61 -28.45 8.75
N LEU A 120 1.40 -27.71 7.66
CA LEU A 120 0.58 -28.04 6.50
C LEU A 120 1.46 -28.35 5.27
N LYS A 121 0.84 -28.91 4.21
CA LYS A 121 1.49 -29.14 2.91
C LYS A 121 0.82 -28.31 1.82
N LEU A 122 0.67 -27.01 2.07
CA LEU A 122 0.15 -26.04 1.09
C LEU A 122 1.31 -25.43 0.30
N THR A 123 1.02 -25.02 -0.93
CA THR A 123 2.01 -24.45 -1.86
C THR A 123 1.67 -23.02 -2.24
N LYS A 124 2.67 -22.14 -2.33
CA LYS A 124 2.53 -20.74 -2.74
C LYS A 124 3.36 -20.36 -3.96
N ALA A 125 2.96 -19.31 -4.67
CA ALA A 125 3.84 -18.54 -5.57
C ALA A 125 3.67 -17.04 -5.35
N LEU A 126 4.74 -16.27 -5.58
CA LEU A 126 4.80 -14.82 -5.41
C LEU A 126 5.03 -14.12 -6.77
N LEU A 127 3.98 -13.48 -7.30
CA LEU A 127 3.98 -12.78 -8.59
C LEU A 127 4.15 -11.27 -8.40
N ILE A 128 5.40 -10.89 -8.15
CA ILE A 128 5.85 -9.50 -8.10
C ILE A 128 6.67 -9.15 -9.35
N GLY A 129 6.67 -7.87 -9.72
CA GLY A 129 7.59 -7.34 -10.75
C GLY A 129 9.05 -7.55 -10.36
N GLY A 130 9.99 -7.15 -11.23
CA GLY A 130 11.44 -7.15 -10.93
C GLY A 130 12.03 -8.49 -10.44
N VAL A 131 11.44 -9.61 -10.85
CA VAL A 131 11.85 -11.01 -10.63
C VAL A 131 11.67 -11.74 -11.97
N SER A 132 12.41 -12.83 -12.22
CA SER A 132 12.34 -13.54 -13.49
C SER A 132 10.99 -14.21 -13.72
N PHE A 133 10.39 -13.99 -14.90
CA PHE A 133 9.21 -14.76 -15.33
C PHE A 133 9.49 -16.27 -15.29
N LYS A 134 10.68 -16.70 -15.71
CA LYS A 134 11.08 -18.12 -15.76
C LYS A 134 11.14 -18.80 -14.40
N GLU A 135 11.24 -18.04 -13.31
CA GLU A 135 11.25 -18.56 -11.93
C GLU A 135 9.83 -18.65 -11.38
N GLN A 136 9.01 -17.63 -11.62
CA GLN A 136 7.59 -17.63 -11.29
C GLN A 136 6.82 -18.71 -12.09
N ASP A 137 7.07 -18.83 -13.39
CA ASP A 137 6.56 -19.89 -14.27
C ASP A 137 6.79 -21.29 -13.67
N LYS A 138 8.02 -21.59 -13.22
CA LYS A 138 8.39 -22.89 -12.61
C LYS A 138 7.62 -23.22 -11.33
N LEU A 139 7.12 -22.23 -10.60
CA LEU A 139 6.28 -22.43 -9.42
C LEU A 139 4.83 -22.67 -9.85
N ILE A 140 4.29 -21.83 -10.74
CA ILE A 140 2.94 -21.94 -11.30
C ILE A 140 2.75 -23.30 -12.02
N ASP A 141 3.76 -23.76 -12.76
CA ASP A 141 3.76 -25.02 -13.53
C ASP A 141 3.69 -26.27 -12.64
N LYS A 142 4.23 -26.22 -11.41
CA LYS A 142 4.06 -27.30 -10.41
C LYS A 142 2.65 -27.34 -9.83
N GLY A 143 1.91 -26.23 -9.96
CA GLY A 143 0.67 -25.97 -9.25
C GLY A 143 0.94 -25.35 -7.89
N VAL A 144 0.12 -24.37 -7.53
CA VAL A 144 0.12 -23.74 -6.20
C VAL A 144 -1.30 -23.70 -5.64
N ASP A 145 -1.45 -23.80 -4.32
CA ASP A 145 -2.73 -23.56 -3.66
C ASP A 145 -3.00 -22.05 -3.57
N VAL A 146 -2.00 -21.26 -3.17
CA VAL A 146 -2.11 -19.81 -2.95
C VAL A 146 -1.23 -19.03 -3.92
N LEU A 147 -1.82 -18.04 -4.59
CA LEU A 147 -1.08 -17.10 -5.42
C LEU A 147 -1.09 -15.71 -4.76
N ILE A 148 0.08 -15.15 -4.48
CA ILE A 148 0.22 -13.80 -3.88
C ILE A 148 0.81 -12.89 -4.96
N ALA A 149 0.18 -11.76 -5.27
CA ALA A 149 0.53 -10.96 -6.45
C ALA A 149 0.32 -9.46 -6.30
N THR A 150 1.12 -8.68 -7.05
CA THR A 150 0.80 -7.28 -7.37
C THR A 150 -0.05 -7.20 -8.65
N PRO A 151 -1.12 -6.38 -8.73
CA PRO A 151 -2.13 -6.43 -9.80
C PRO A 151 -1.60 -6.54 -11.23
N GLY A 152 -0.82 -5.55 -11.72
CA GLY A 152 -0.29 -5.56 -13.08
C GLY A 152 0.59 -6.79 -13.39
N ARG A 153 1.33 -7.33 -12.42
CA ARG A 153 2.13 -8.56 -12.61
C ARG A 153 1.28 -9.83 -12.70
N LEU A 154 0.10 -9.84 -12.07
CA LEU A 154 -0.86 -10.94 -12.27
C LEU A 154 -1.41 -10.92 -13.69
N LEU A 155 -1.77 -9.73 -14.19
CA LEU A 155 -2.28 -9.52 -15.54
C LEU A 155 -1.23 -9.89 -16.60
N ASP A 156 0.03 -9.46 -16.43
CA ASP A 156 1.20 -9.91 -17.21
C ASP A 156 1.25 -11.44 -17.41
N HIS A 157 1.02 -12.20 -16.33
CA HIS A 157 1.08 -13.67 -16.33
C HIS A 157 -0.15 -14.32 -16.97
N PHE A 158 -1.32 -13.70 -16.77
CA PHE A 158 -2.58 -14.13 -17.37
C PHE A 158 -2.58 -13.91 -18.90
N GLU A 159 -2.20 -12.71 -19.37
CA GLU A 159 -2.13 -12.37 -20.80
C GLU A 159 -1.14 -13.24 -21.58
N ARG A 160 -0.07 -13.70 -20.93
CA ARG A 160 0.89 -14.66 -21.51
C ARG A 160 0.35 -16.10 -21.63
N GLY A 161 -0.92 -16.34 -21.27
CA GLY A 161 -1.58 -17.65 -21.37
C GLY A 161 -1.04 -18.71 -20.41
N LYS A 162 -0.36 -18.31 -19.33
CA LYS A 162 0.29 -19.22 -18.38
C LYS A 162 -0.47 -19.44 -17.08
N LEU A 163 -1.52 -18.67 -16.84
CA LEU A 163 -2.26 -18.67 -15.57
C LEU A 163 -3.77 -18.75 -15.81
N LEU A 164 -4.44 -19.67 -15.13
CA LEU A 164 -5.87 -19.93 -15.22
C LEU A 164 -6.56 -19.54 -13.90
N LEU A 165 -7.04 -18.30 -13.84
CA LEU A 165 -7.72 -17.74 -12.65
C LEU A 165 -9.10 -18.38 -12.37
N THR A 166 -9.62 -19.21 -13.28
CA THR A 166 -10.88 -19.97 -13.12
C THR A 166 -10.86 -21.01 -12.00
N GLY A 167 -9.70 -21.30 -11.40
CA GLY A 167 -9.58 -22.17 -10.21
C GLY A 167 -9.79 -21.47 -8.87
N VAL A 168 -9.85 -20.12 -8.84
CA VAL A 168 -9.85 -19.33 -7.61
C VAL A 168 -11.16 -19.50 -6.84
N GLN A 169 -11.06 -20.11 -5.66
CA GLN A 169 -12.14 -20.37 -4.71
C GLN A 169 -12.25 -19.26 -3.65
N ILE A 170 -11.11 -18.63 -3.30
CA ILE A 170 -10.99 -17.53 -2.33
C ILE A 170 -10.14 -16.42 -2.96
N MET A 171 -10.65 -15.20 -2.99
CA MET A 171 -9.91 -14.01 -3.41
C MET A 171 -9.75 -13.05 -2.23
N VAL A 172 -8.56 -12.49 -2.07
CA VAL A 172 -8.23 -11.51 -1.04
C VAL A 172 -7.71 -10.24 -1.71
N VAL A 173 -8.16 -9.09 -1.22
CA VAL A 173 -7.61 -7.78 -1.56
C VAL A 173 -7.13 -7.15 -0.25
N ASP A 174 -5.82 -6.96 -0.09
CA ASP A 174 -5.25 -6.29 1.10
C ASP A 174 -4.77 -4.86 0.73
N GLU A 175 -4.90 -3.93 1.68
CA GLU A 175 -4.64 -2.50 1.51
C GLU A 175 -5.23 -1.93 0.20
N ALA A 176 -6.53 -2.16 -0.03
CA ALA A 176 -7.24 -1.74 -1.24
C ALA A 176 -7.22 -0.21 -1.48
N ASP A 177 -7.24 0.57 -0.41
CA ASP A 177 -7.04 2.03 -0.47
C ASP A 177 -5.64 2.43 -0.94
N ARG A 178 -4.61 1.61 -0.68
CA ARG A 178 -3.28 1.81 -1.27
C ARG A 178 -3.21 1.37 -2.72
N MET A 179 -4.08 0.47 -3.17
CA MET A 179 -4.25 0.20 -4.60
C MET A 179 -4.96 1.37 -5.31
N LEU A 180 -5.89 2.06 -4.65
CA LEU A 180 -6.49 3.31 -5.14
C LEU A 180 -5.44 4.43 -5.27
N ASP A 181 -4.63 4.69 -4.23
CA ASP A 181 -3.52 5.65 -4.28
C ASP A 181 -2.56 5.42 -5.48
N MET A 182 -2.37 4.15 -5.86
CA MET A 182 -1.48 3.73 -6.92
C MET A 182 -2.14 3.62 -8.30
N GLY A 183 -3.44 3.91 -8.42
CA GLY A 183 -4.20 3.86 -9.67
C GLY A 183 -4.52 2.44 -10.17
N PHE A 184 -4.39 1.41 -9.34
CA PHE A 184 -4.63 0.01 -9.72
C PHE A 184 -6.11 -0.39 -9.77
N ILE A 185 -7.07 0.51 -9.56
CA ILE A 185 -8.49 0.15 -9.57
C ILE A 185 -8.94 -0.55 -10.87
N PRO A 186 -8.61 -0.06 -12.08
CA PRO A 186 -8.97 -0.77 -13.32
C PRO A 186 -8.35 -2.17 -13.41
N ASP A 187 -7.13 -2.36 -12.88
CA ASP A 187 -6.49 -3.68 -12.79
C ASP A 187 -7.25 -4.60 -11.84
N ILE A 188 -7.69 -4.10 -10.67
CA ILE A 188 -8.52 -4.86 -9.72
C ILE A 188 -9.81 -5.31 -10.41
N GLU A 189 -10.58 -4.38 -10.97
CA GLU A 189 -11.86 -4.67 -11.62
C GLU A 189 -11.71 -5.70 -12.75
N ARG A 190 -10.63 -5.58 -13.52
CA ARG A 190 -10.25 -6.57 -14.53
C ARG A 190 -9.98 -7.93 -13.89
N ILE A 191 -9.16 -8.03 -12.84
CA ILE A 191 -8.90 -9.30 -12.13
C ILE A 191 -10.19 -9.88 -11.51
N PHE A 192 -11.10 -9.04 -11.04
CA PHE A 192 -12.41 -9.46 -10.52
C PHE A 192 -13.32 -10.08 -11.61
N SER A 193 -13.22 -9.64 -12.87
CA SER A 193 -13.93 -10.25 -14.00
C SER A 193 -13.26 -11.52 -14.54
N LEU A 194 -11.95 -11.70 -14.32
CA LEU A 194 -11.19 -12.89 -14.73
C LEU A 194 -11.28 -14.07 -13.74
N THR A 195 -11.96 -13.90 -12.61
CA THR A 195 -12.10 -14.89 -11.53
C THR A 195 -13.56 -15.33 -11.36
N PRO A 196 -13.85 -16.57 -10.87
CA PRO A 196 -15.22 -17.09 -10.79
C PRO A 196 -16.12 -16.28 -9.88
N PHE A 197 -17.35 -15.95 -10.30
CA PHE A 197 -18.32 -15.20 -9.48
C PHE A 197 -18.79 -15.95 -8.21
N THR A 198 -18.53 -17.27 -8.14
CA THR A 198 -18.85 -18.15 -7.00
C THR A 198 -17.73 -18.21 -5.94
N ARG A 199 -16.66 -17.43 -6.10
CA ARG A 199 -15.58 -17.33 -5.11
C ARG A 199 -16.04 -16.57 -3.87
N GLN A 200 -15.40 -16.87 -2.75
CA GLN A 200 -15.42 -16.02 -1.57
C GLN A 200 -14.47 -14.83 -1.77
N THR A 201 -14.86 -13.62 -1.35
CA THR A 201 -14.02 -12.42 -1.37
C THR A 201 -13.78 -11.86 0.03
N LEU A 202 -12.51 -11.72 0.42
CA LEU A 202 -12.06 -11.12 1.67
C LEU A 202 -11.35 -9.79 1.36
N PHE A 203 -12.01 -8.67 1.62
CA PHE A 203 -11.58 -7.34 1.20
C PHE A 203 -11.15 -6.50 2.40
N PHE A 204 -9.92 -5.97 2.38
CA PHE A 204 -9.31 -5.25 3.49
C PHE A 204 -8.80 -3.87 3.09
N SER A 205 -9.12 -2.86 3.91
CA SER A 205 -8.77 -1.46 3.71
C SER A 205 -8.56 -0.76 5.05
N ALA A 206 -7.90 0.40 5.08
CA ALA A 206 -7.92 1.31 6.25
C ALA A 206 -8.95 2.43 6.09
N THR A 207 -9.44 2.67 4.88
CA THR A 207 -10.41 3.72 4.52
C THR A 207 -11.49 3.21 3.57
N MET A 208 -12.64 3.88 3.56
CA MET A 208 -13.71 3.66 2.58
C MET A 208 -13.89 4.93 1.75
N ALA A 209 -12.95 5.18 0.83
CA ALA A 209 -13.14 6.20 -0.19
C ALA A 209 -14.31 5.79 -1.13
N PRO A 210 -15.02 6.72 -1.79
CA PRO A 210 -16.20 6.39 -2.60
C PRO A 210 -15.95 5.35 -3.70
N GLU A 211 -14.72 5.28 -4.24
CA GLU A 211 -14.34 4.24 -5.20
C GLU A 211 -14.14 2.86 -4.55
N ILE A 212 -13.64 2.79 -3.32
CA ILE A 212 -13.59 1.54 -2.55
C ILE A 212 -15.01 1.07 -2.20
N GLU A 213 -15.91 1.98 -1.84
CA GLU A 213 -17.34 1.66 -1.65
C GLU A 213 -17.98 1.15 -2.95
N ARG A 214 -17.71 1.81 -4.09
CA ARG A 214 -18.15 1.37 -5.43
C ARG A 214 -17.70 -0.06 -5.75
N ILE A 215 -16.42 -0.37 -5.58
CA ILE A 215 -15.86 -1.72 -5.82
C ILE A 215 -16.51 -2.74 -4.89
N THR A 216 -16.55 -2.47 -3.58
CA THR A 216 -17.09 -3.43 -2.60
C THR A 216 -18.57 -3.71 -2.86
N ASN A 217 -19.38 -2.70 -3.16
CA ASN A 217 -20.80 -2.86 -3.52
C ASN A 217 -21.02 -3.56 -4.88
N THR A 218 -20.05 -3.51 -5.80
CA THR A 218 -20.15 -4.17 -7.12
C THR A 218 -19.76 -5.65 -7.07
N PHE A 219 -18.85 -6.03 -6.17
CA PHE A 219 -18.13 -7.30 -6.25
C PHE A 219 -18.18 -8.20 -5.01
N LEU A 220 -18.69 -7.75 -3.87
CA LEU A 220 -18.88 -8.59 -2.68
C LEU A 220 -20.37 -8.96 -2.51
N SER A 221 -20.65 -10.19 -2.12
CA SER A 221 -22.01 -10.70 -1.93
C SER A 221 -22.38 -10.73 -0.45
N ALA A 222 -23.21 -9.78 -0.01
CA ALA A 222 -23.69 -9.61 1.36
C ALA A 222 -22.57 -9.78 2.45
N PRO A 223 -21.46 -9.02 2.35
CA PRO A 223 -20.28 -9.25 3.18
C PRO A 223 -20.50 -8.91 4.65
N GLU A 224 -19.83 -9.66 5.54
CA GLU A 224 -19.70 -9.27 6.94
C GLU A 224 -18.77 -8.05 7.04
N ARG A 225 -19.33 -6.87 7.34
CA ARG A 225 -18.53 -5.66 7.59
C ARG A 225 -17.97 -5.69 9.02
N ILE A 226 -16.66 -5.88 9.13
CA ILE A 226 -15.92 -5.83 10.40
C ILE A 226 -15.13 -4.53 10.42
N GLU A 227 -15.64 -3.55 11.16
CA GLU A 227 -15.03 -2.24 11.30
C GLU A 227 -14.41 -2.07 12.69
N VAL A 228 -13.08 -2.03 12.75
CA VAL A 228 -12.35 -1.70 13.97
C VAL A 228 -12.13 -0.19 13.98
N ALA A 229 -12.71 0.48 14.98
CA ALA A 229 -12.56 1.92 15.18
C ALA A 229 -11.09 2.32 15.11
N ARG A 230 -10.79 3.39 14.37
CA ARG A 230 -9.44 3.96 14.28
C ARG A 230 -8.91 4.18 15.70
N GLN A 231 -7.69 3.72 15.98
CA GLN A 231 -6.90 4.30 17.07
C GLN A 231 -6.54 5.71 16.60
N ALA A 232 -7.42 6.66 16.91
CA ALA A 232 -7.32 8.06 16.52
C ALA A 232 -6.24 8.82 17.30
N THR A 233 -5.77 8.23 18.40
CA THR A 233 -4.52 8.63 19.04
C THR A 233 -3.33 8.24 18.18
N THR A 234 -2.61 9.24 17.67
CA THR A 234 -1.16 9.11 17.53
C THR A 234 -0.62 8.61 18.87
N SER A 235 0.17 7.53 18.88
CA SER A 235 0.61 6.93 20.16
C SER A 235 1.23 7.99 21.06
N GLU A 236 0.86 8.01 22.34
CA GLU A 236 1.29 9.05 23.29
C GLU A 236 2.82 9.03 23.52
N THR A 237 3.49 7.95 23.11
CA THR A 237 4.95 7.81 23.05
C THR A 237 5.61 8.50 21.85
N ILE A 238 4.85 9.15 20.94
CA ILE A 238 5.40 9.84 19.76
C ILE A 238 5.38 11.36 19.97
N GLU A 239 6.53 11.92 20.32
CA GLU A 239 6.80 13.36 20.28
C GLU A 239 6.64 13.85 18.83
N GLN A 240 5.79 14.84 18.59
CA GLN A 240 5.49 15.37 17.26
C GLN A 240 5.85 16.84 17.19
N GLY A 241 6.41 17.27 16.06
CA GLY A 241 6.66 18.68 15.81
C GLY A 241 6.74 19.05 14.33
N VAL A 242 6.38 20.29 14.01
CA VAL A 242 6.39 20.85 12.64
C VAL A 242 7.20 22.14 12.60
N LEU A 243 8.23 22.17 11.75
CA LEU A 243 8.96 23.39 11.43
C LEU A 243 8.30 24.08 10.23
N MET A 244 7.81 25.30 10.44
CA MET A 244 7.29 26.16 9.39
C MET A 244 8.46 26.79 8.61
N PHE A 245 8.77 26.23 7.45
CA PHE A 245 9.94 26.61 6.65
C PHE A 245 9.56 27.45 5.43
N LYS A 246 9.99 28.71 5.42
CA LYS A 246 9.91 29.60 4.26
C LYS A 246 11.31 29.81 3.66
N ALA A 247 11.51 29.36 2.42
CA ALA A 247 12.76 29.54 1.70
C ALA A 247 13.02 31.00 1.31
N SER A 248 14.30 31.37 1.18
CA SER A 248 14.70 32.74 0.79
C SER A 248 14.24 33.10 -0.62
N ARG A 249 14.17 32.10 -1.52
CA ARG A 249 13.62 32.19 -2.88
C ARG A 249 13.08 30.83 -3.34
N LYS A 250 12.11 30.83 -4.26
CA LYS A 250 11.49 29.62 -4.83
C LYS A 250 12.49 28.68 -5.53
N ASP A 251 13.53 29.22 -6.19
CA ASP A 251 14.59 28.42 -6.82
C ASP A 251 15.51 27.71 -5.81
N ARG A 252 15.58 28.23 -4.58
CA ARG A 252 16.45 27.71 -3.51
C ARG A 252 15.74 26.74 -2.56
N GLU A 253 14.40 26.66 -2.61
CA GLU A 253 13.56 25.94 -1.66
C GLU A 253 14.10 24.55 -1.34
N GLY A 254 14.27 23.66 -2.32
CA GLY A 254 14.78 22.31 -2.08
C GLY A 254 16.20 22.27 -1.48
N THR A 255 17.08 23.20 -1.83
CA THR A 255 18.47 23.25 -1.31
C THR A 255 18.51 23.73 0.13
N GLU A 256 17.71 24.75 0.47
CA GLU A 256 17.59 25.28 1.82
C GLU A 256 16.81 24.29 2.73
N LYS A 257 15.72 23.69 2.24
CA LYS A 257 14.95 22.62 2.93
C LYS A 257 15.85 21.42 3.27
N ARG A 258 16.75 21.01 2.37
CA ARG A 258 17.76 19.97 2.65
C ARG A 258 18.83 20.39 3.65
N LYS A 259 19.17 21.69 3.76
CA LYS A 259 20.06 22.19 4.82
C LYS A 259 19.36 22.17 6.18
N VAL A 260 18.08 22.56 6.21
CA VAL A 260 17.21 22.48 7.41
C VAL A 260 17.07 21.03 7.90
N LEU A 261 16.80 20.07 7.00
CA LEU A 261 16.72 18.65 7.36
C LEU A 261 17.98 18.16 8.10
N ARG A 262 19.18 18.52 7.63
CA ARG A 262 20.43 18.15 8.32
C ARG A 262 20.52 18.77 9.71
N ALA A 263 20.28 20.08 9.82
CA ALA A 263 20.32 20.77 11.10
C ALA A 263 19.27 20.24 12.11
N LEU A 264 18.14 19.70 11.66
CA LEU A 264 17.17 18.99 12.50
C LEU A 264 17.69 17.61 12.96
N ILE A 265 18.33 16.84 12.08
CA ILE A 265 18.98 15.57 12.44
C ILE A 265 20.11 15.82 13.46
N ASP A 266 20.94 16.84 13.21
CA ASP A 266 22.08 17.19 14.05
C ASP A 266 21.64 17.67 15.45
N ALA A 267 20.49 18.35 15.55
CA ALA A 267 19.95 18.87 16.81
C ALA A 267 19.42 17.78 17.76
N GLU A 268 18.93 16.65 17.25
CA GLU A 268 18.54 15.50 18.09
C GLU A 268 19.75 14.67 18.54
N GLY A 269 20.89 14.81 17.85
CA GLY A 269 22.17 14.21 18.23
C GLY A 269 22.10 12.70 18.44
N GLU A 270 22.62 12.21 19.56
CA GLU A 270 22.69 10.78 19.90
C GLU A 270 21.31 10.11 20.03
N LYS A 271 20.22 10.87 20.20
CA LYS A 271 18.85 10.32 20.20
C LYS A 271 18.45 9.78 18.83
N CYS A 272 19.00 10.34 17.74
CA CYS A 272 18.70 9.92 16.37
C CYS A 272 19.57 8.73 15.95
N THR A 273 19.35 7.58 16.57
CA THR A 273 20.12 6.34 16.32
C THR A 273 19.89 5.80 14.91
N ASN A 274 18.63 5.79 14.46
CA ASN A 274 18.20 5.49 13.09
C ASN A 274 16.89 6.24 12.74
N ALA A 275 16.66 6.50 11.45
CA ALA A 275 15.48 7.26 11.01
C ALA A 275 14.98 6.90 9.60
N ILE A 276 13.69 7.15 9.37
CA ILE A 276 13.09 7.19 8.01
C ILE A 276 12.81 8.64 7.63
N VAL A 277 13.26 9.05 6.44
CA VAL A 277 13.01 10.37 5.85
C VAL A 277 12.02 10.22 4.70
N PHE A 278 10.80 10.73 4.86
CA PHE A 278 9.74 10.63 3.85
C PHE A 278 9.73 11.84 2.91
N CYS A 279 9.80 11.59 1.60
CA CYS A 279 9.62 12.59 0.54
C CYS A 279 8.44 12.20 -0.37
N ASN A 280 7.69 13.18 -0.88
CA ASN A 280 6.48 12.91 -1.67
C ASN A 280 6.79 12.36 -3.07
N ARG A 281 7.99 12.59 -3.61
CA ARG A 281 8.40 12.19 -4.97
C ARG A 281 9.68 11.38 -4.95
N LYS A 282 9.75 10.34 -5.81
CA LYS A 282 10.96 9.53 -6.02
C LYS A 282 12.20 10.35 -6.41
N THR A 283 12.02 11.44 -7.16
CA THR A 283 13.10 12.39 -7.50
C THR A 283 13.69 13.05 -6.25
N ASP A 284 12.83 13.44 -5.30
CA ASP A 284 13.26 14.12 -4.09
C ASP A 284 13.87 13.14 -3.09
N VAL A 285 13.38 11.89 -3.01
CA VAL A 285 14.04 10.79 -2.29
C VAL A 285 15.51 10.65 -2.72
N ASP A 286 15.72 10.59 -4.03
CA ASP A 286 17.02 10.38 -4.64
C ASP A 286 17.96 11.59 -4.41
N ILE A 287 17.43 12.82 -4.53
CA ILE A 287 18.17 14.08 -4.27
C ILE A 287 18.48 14.28 -2.77
N VAL A 288 17.55 13.92 -1.87
CA VAL A 288 17.76 13.98 -0.41
C VAL A 288 18.80 12.95 0.02
N ALA A 289 18.72 11.70 -0.44
CA ALA A 289 19.72 10.67 -0.12
C ALA A 289 21.12 11.05 -0.64
N LYS A 290 21.23 11.54 -1.89
CA LYS A 290 22.50 12.06 -2.46
C LYS A 290 23.02 13.26 -1.66
N SER A 291 22.13 14.14 -1.19
CA SER A 291 22.52 15.27 -0.34
C SER A 291 22.97 14.82 1.04
N LEU A 292 22.38 13.79 1.65
CA LEU A 292 22.77 13.28 2.96
C LEU A 292 24.14 12.57 2.88
N LYS A 293 24.34 11.68 1.89
CA LYS A 293 25.66 11.07 1.64
C LYS A 293 26.78 12.11 1.44
N LYS A 294 26.50 13.23 0.75
CA LYS A 294 27.49 14.30 0.53
C LYS A 294 27.98 14.98 1.81
N TYR A 295 27.21 14.95 2.89
CA TYR A 295 27.60 15.49 4.20
C TYR A 295 27.87 14.37 5.22
N ASN A 296 28.32 13.20 4.76
CA ASN A 296 28.76 12.05 5.57
C ASN A 296 27.67 11.38 6.43
N TYR A 297 26.39 11.59 6.12
CA TYR A 297 25.31 10.81 6.72
C TYR A 297 25.20 9.47 6.00
N ASP A 298 25.11 8.41 6.79
CA ASP A 298 24.90 7.05 6.32
C ASP A 298 23.43 6.85 5.87
N ALA A 299 23.20 7.10 4.58
CA ALA A 299 21.89 7.42 4.04
C ALA A 299 21.64 6.76 2.67
N ALA A 300 20.50 6.11 2.44
CA ALA A 300 20.18 5.48 1.15
C ALA A 300 18.71 5.68 0.71
N PRO A 301 18.46 5.77 -0.61
CA PRO A 301 17.11 5.91 -1.14
C PRO A 301 16.38 4.56 -1.24
N ILE A 302 15.06 4.57 -1.05
CA ILE A 302 14.16 3.49 -1.45
C ILE A 302 12.90 4.04 -2.15
N HIS A 303 12.69 3.62 -3.39
CA HIS A 303 11.50 3.93 -4.20
C HIS A 303 11.24 2.81 -5.22
N GLY A 304 10.10 2.87 -5.93
CA GLY A 304 9.66 1.83 -6.86
C GLY A 304 10.60 1.59 -8.06
N ASP A 305 11.19 2.67 -8.60
CA ASP A 305 12.12 2.60 -9.75
C ASP A 305 13.48 1.93 -9.48
N LEU A 306 13.81 1.59 -8.22
CA LEU A 306 15.08 0.91 -7.93
C LEU A 306 15.01 -0.59 -8.23
N ASP A 307 16.13 -1.14 -8.69
CA ASP A 307 16.29 -2.60 -8.85
C ASP A 307 16.06 -3.33 -7.53
N GLN A 308 15.41 -4.51 -7.57
CA GLN A 308 15.04 -5.20 -6.33
C GLN A 308 16.25 -5.67 -5.53
N SER A 309 17.34 -6.05 -6.20
CA SER A 309 18.61 -6.39 -5.53
C SER A 309 19.17 -5.21 -4.73
N GLN A 310 18.98 -3.97 -5.21
CA GLN A 310 19.32 -2.76 -4.46
C GLN A 310 18.31 -2.51 -3.34
N ARG A 311 16.99 -2.61 -3.60
CA ARG A 311 15.94 -2.40 -2.58
C ARG A 311 16.08 -3.36 -1.41
N THR A 312 16.24 -4.66 -1.68
CA THR A 312 16.53 -5.69 -0.68
C THR A 312 17.80 -5.36 0.11
N ARG A 313 18.95 -5.11 -0.55
CA ARG A 313 20.19 -4.75 0.14
C ARG A 313 20.06 -3.50 1.03
N THR A 314 19.32 -2.49 0.58
CA THR A 314 19.04 -1.27 1.35
C THR A 314 18.15 -1.55 2.57
N LEU A 315 17.19 -2.47 2.47
CA LEU A 315 16.36 -2.91 3.60
C LEU A 315 17.14 -3.77 4.59
N ASP A 316 17.96 -4.70 4.10
CA ASP A 316 18.77 -5.59 4.93
C ASP A 316 19.80 -4.78 5.74
N GLY A 317 20.50 -3.83 5.10
CA GLY A 317 21.41 -2.92 5.81
C GLY A 317 20.71 -1.99 6.81
N PHE A 318 19.44 -1.63 6.57
CA PHE A 318 18.66 -0.89 7.58
C PHE A 318 18.17 -1.78 8.73
N ARG A 319 17.98 -3.09 8.47
CA ARG A 319 17.59 -4.09 9.46
C ARG A 319 18.75 -4.49 10.38
N ASP A 320 19.96 -4.62 9.82
CA ASP A 320 21.18 -4.94 10.60
C ASP A 320 21.85 -3.71 11.25
N GLY A 321 21.46 -2.50 10.86
CA GLY A 321 21.96 -1.24 11.42
C GLY A 321 23.21 -0.68 10.75
N SER A 322 23.68 -1.30 9.66
CA SER A 322 24.74 -0.76 8.79
C SER A 322 24.28 0.39 7.87
N LEU A 323 22.97 0.70 7.87
CA LEU A 323 22.36 1.90 7.30
C LEU A 323 21.49 2.62 8.34
N LYS A 324 21.86 3.84 8.73
CA LYS A 324 21.13 4.66 9.73
C LYS A 324 19.94 5.44 9.18
N PHE A 325 19.99 5.92 7.93
CA PHE A 325 18.95 6.78 7.35
C PHE A 325 18.35 6.18 6.07
N LEU A 326 17.06 5.81 6.14
CA LEU A 326 16.30 5.33 4.99
C LEU A 326 15.46 6.47 4.41
N ILE A 327 15.82 6.97 3.23
CA ILE A 327 15.04 8.01 2.56
C ILE A 327 14.04 7.31 1.66
N ALA A 328 12.74 7.50 1.89
CA ALA A 328 11.69 6.71 1.27
C ALA A 328 10.61 7.57 0.62
N SER A 329 10.00 7.05 -0.45
CA SER A 329 8.67 7.50 -0.85
C SER A 329 7.61 6.72 -0.07
N ASP A 330 6.43 7.32 0.09
CA ASP A 330 5.27 6.71 0.71
C ASP A 330 5.01 5.27 0.27
N VAL A 331 4.91 5.05 -1.05
CA VAL A 331 4.68 3.74 -1.67
C VAL A 331 5.76 2.72 -1.30
N ALA A 332 7.01 3.15 -1.09
CA ALA A 332 8.14 2.27 -0.84
C ALA A 332 8.44 2.04 0.64
N ALA A 333 7.81 2.79 1.57
CA ALA A 333 7.86 2.56 3.00
C ALA A 333 6.57 1.98 3.61
N ARG A 334 5.46 1.97 2.87
CA ARG A 334 4.27 1.15 3.15
C ARG A 334 4.56 -0.32 2.83
N GLY A 335 4.01 -1.25 3.63
CA GLY A 335 4.31 -2.68 3.51
C GLY A 335 5.75 -3.09 3.87
N LEU A 336 6.65 -2.17 4.26
CA LEU A 336 7.94 -2.55 4.80
C LEU A 336 7.81 -3.03 6.24
N ASP A 337 8.30 -4.24 6.49
CA ASP A 337 8.68 -4.68 7.83
C ASP A 337 10.09 -4.15 8.17
N VAL A 338 10.09 -2.91 8.66
CA VAL A 338 11.26 -2.21 9.21
C VAL A 338 11.22 -2.33 10.74
N PRO A 339 12.36 -2.59 11.40
CA PRO A 339 12.49 -2.40 12.84
C PRO A 339 12.03 -0.99 13.25
N ALA A 340 11.48 -0.87 14.46
CA ALA A 340 11.04 0.42 14.99
C ALA A 340 12.20 1.42 14.99
N VAL A 341 12.01 2.58 14.35
CA VAL A 341 13.04 3.61 14.25
C VAL A 341 12.93 4.63 15.38
N SER A 342 14.04 5.25 15.78
CA SER A 342 14.01 6.34 16.77
C SER A 342 13.28 7.58 16.24
N HIS A 343 13.46 7.92 14.96
CA HIS A 343 12.98 9.17 14.37
C HIS A 343 12.29 8.98 13.02
N VAL A 344 11.29 9.82 12.75
CA VAL A 344 10.63 9.97 11.45
C VAL A 344 10.71 11.43 11.01
N PHE A 345 11.37 11.68 9.89
CA PHE A 345 11.44 13.02 9.27
C PHE A 345 10.50 13.09 8.07
N ASN A 346 9.39 13.79 8.20
CA ASN A 346 8.55 14.18 7.06
C ASN A 346 9.23 15.36 6.35
N PHE A 347 10.11 15.05 5.38
CA PHE A 347 10.76 16.08 4.57
C PHE A 347 9.72 16.87 3.76
N ASP A 348 8.68 16.20 3.28
CA ASP A 348 7.49 16.83 2.70
C ASP A 348 6.24 16.47 3.50
N VAL A 349 5.29 17.40 3.59
CA VAL A 349 3.96 17.14 4.17
C VAL A 349 3.23 16.15 3.26
N PRO A 350 2.61 15.06 3.77
CA PRO A 350 1.91 14.11 2.92
C PRO A 350 0.73 14.74 2.16
N GLY A 351 0.32 14.11 1.05
CA GLY A 351 -0.82 14.54 0.25
C GLY A 351 -2.19 14.24 0.87
N HIS A 352 -2.25 13.25 1.76
CA HIS A 352 -3.46 12.83 2.47
C HIS A 352 -3.18 12.75 3.98
N ALA A 353 -4.16 13.11 4.81
CA ALA A 353 -3.99 13.19 6.26
C ALA A 353 -3.64 11.84 6.89
N GLU A 354 -4.31 10.76 6.45
CA GLU A 354 -4.05 9.38 6.89
C GLU A 354 -2.58 8.96 6.73
N ASP A 355 -1.88 9.52 5.75
CA ASP A 355 -0.51 9.14 5.46
C ASP A 355 0.46 9.61 6.53
N TYR A 356 0.20 10.75 7.17
CA TYR A 356 0.99 11.20 8.32
C TYR A 356 1.01 10.16 9.44
N VAL A 357 -0.17 9.62 9.80
CA VAL A 357 -0.31 8.57 10.83
C VAL A 357 0.48 7.32 10.44
N HIS A 358 0.42 6.89 9.17
CA HIS A 358 1.15 5.72 8.67
C HIS A 358 2.68 5.92 8.58
N ARG A 359 3.14 7.17 8.40
CA ARG A 359 4.55 7.54 8.42
C ARG A 359 5.10 7.62 9.84
N ILE A 360 4.43 8.31 10.77
CA ILE A 360 4.91 8.43 12.16
C ILE A 360 4.80 7.10 12.91
N GLY A 361 3.84 6.23 12.58
CA GLY A 361 3.72 4.85 13.08
C GLY A 361 4.86 3.88 12.64
N ARG A 362 5.99 4.41 12.17
CA ARG A 362 7.27 3.71 12.00
C ARG A 362 8.17 3.87 13.24
N THR A 363 7.99 4.94 14.01
CA THR A 363 8.56 5.13 15.35
C THR A 363 7.50 4.79 16.43
N GLY A 364 7.84 4.93 17.72
CA GLY A 364 6.93 4.75 18.86
C GLY A 364 6.42 3.32 19.12
N ARG A 365 6.99 2.30 18.45
CA ARG A 365 6.45 0.93 18.49
C ARG A 365 6.89 0.14 19.73
N ALA A 366 5.97 -0.70 20.22
CA ALA A 366 6.16 -1.60 21.36
C ALA A 366 6.58 -0.87 22.65
N GLY A 367 5.87 0.21 22.99
CA GLY A 367 6.05 0.95 24.25
C GLY A 367 7.33 1.78 24.33
N ARG A 368 8.12 1.87 23.25
CA ARG A 368 9.25 2.81 23.15
C ARG A 368 8.77 4.20 22.77
N ASP A 369 9.50 5.20 23.26
CA ASP A 369 9.40 6.57 22.78
C ASP A 369 9.86 6.70 21.32
N GLY A 370 9.38 7.74 20.66
CA GLY A 370 9.67 8.04 19.27
C GLY A 370 9.48 9.50 18.96
N LYS A 371 10.11 9.99 17.89
CA LYS A 371 10.00 11.40 17.49
C LYS A 371 9.70 11.59 16.01
N ALA A 372 8.75 12.47 15.71
CA ALA A 372 8.23 12.73 14.38
C ALA A 372 8.30 14.23 14.03
N ILE A 373 9.28 14.60 13.20
CA ILE A 373 9.54 15.98 12.80
C ILE A 373 9.04 16.20 11.36
N MET A 374 8.33 17.29 11.09
CA MET A 374 7.84 17.67 9.76
C MET A 374 8.42 19.01 9.31
N ILE A 375 8.70 19.16 8.00
CA ILE A 375 9.07 20.44 7.40
C ILE A 375 7.95 20.92 6.46
N CYS A 376 7.08 21.80 6.97
CA CYS A 376 5.99 22.40 6.20
C CYS A 376 6.49 23.62 5.43
N VAL A 377 6.12 23.73 4.14
CA VAL A 377 6.33 24.95 3.33
C VAL A 377 4.96 25.62 3.06
N PRO A 378 4.88 26.93 2.73
CA PRO A 378 3.59 27.64 2.64
C PRO A 378 2.57 27.09 1.63
N ARG A 379 3.01 26.28 0.66
CA ARG A 379 2.14 25.58 -0.30
C ARG A 379 1.51 24.30 0.25
N ASP A 380 2.01 23.79 1.37
CA ASP A 380 1.59 22.55 2.00
C ASP A 380 0.74 22.81 3.28
N GLU A 381 0.50 24.08 3.66
CA GLU A 381 -0.21 24.48 4.90
C GLU A 381 -1.61 23.86 5.02
N ARG A 382 -2.38 23.81 3.92
CA ARG A 382 -3.69 23.13 3.91
C ARG A 382 -3.59 21.64 4.22
N ASN A 383 -2.53 20.97 3.77
CA ASN A 383 -2.33 19.54 4.08
C ASN A 383 -1.99 19.36 5.57
N LEU A 384 -1.30 20.33 6.18
CA LEU A 384 -1.09 20.37 7.63
C LEU A 384 -2.42 20.57 8.37
N GLU A 385 -3.29 21.50 7.96
CA GLU A 385 -4.63 21.67 8.54
C GLU A 385 -5.47 20.38 8.47
N ASP A 386 -5.44 19.68 7.33
CA ASP A 386 -6.16 18.42 7.14
C ASP A 386 -5.58 17.29 8.02
N ILE A 387 -4.26 17.29 8.30
CA ILE A 387 -3.60 16.39 9.26
C ILE A 387 -4.01 16.73 10.70
N GLU A 388 -3.95 18.00 11.11
CA GLU A 388 -4.30 18.45 12.48
C GLU A 388 -5.77 18.16 12.80
N ARG A 389 -6.66 18.30 11.80
CA ARG A 389 -8.07 17.90 11.90
C ARG A 389 -8.26 16.38 12.07
N LEU A 390 -7.41 15.57 11.44
CA LEU A 390 -7.45 14.10 11.59
C LEU A 390 -6.94 13.63 12.95
N VAL A 391 -5.83 14.20 13.46
CA VAL A 391 -5.26 13.83 14.77
C VAL A 391 -5.92 14.58 15.95
N GLN A 392 -6.86 15.48 15.65
CA GLN A 392 -7.66 16.28 16.60
C GLN A 392 -6.81 17.13 17.57
N ARG A 393 -5.59 17.50 17.15
CA ARG A 393 -4.61 18.27 17.93
C ARG A 393 -3.74 19.10 16.98
N GLU A 394 -3.32 20.28 17.42
CA GLU A 394 -2.23 21.01 16.75
C GLU A 394 -0.89 20.32 17.02
N ILE A 395 -0.05 20.21 15.98
CA ILE A 395 1.30 19.64 16.05
C ILE A 395 2.26 20.74 16.55
N PRO A 396 2.98 20.55 17.68
CA PRO A 396 3.88 21.56 18.23
C PRO A 396 4.80 22.21 17.19
N ARG A 397 4.77 23.54 17.11
CA ARG A 397 5.54 24.30 16.12
C ARG A 397 6.99 24.41 16.61
N LEU A 398 7.96 24.00 15.79
CA LEU A 398 9.38 23.94 16.14
C LEU A 398 10.15 25.16 15.65
N ASP A 399 11.14 25.60 16.43
CA ASP A 399 12.10 26.62 16.01
C ASP A 399 13.02 26.13 14.88
N ASN A 400 13.52 27.07 14.07
CA ASN A 400 14.48 26.75 13.00
C ASN A 400 15.90 26.65 13.56
N PRO A 401 16.56 25.46 13.57
CA PRO A 401 17.91 25.30 14.13
C PRO A 401 19.01 26.07 13.34
N LEU A 402 18.69 26.61 12.15
CA LEU A 402 19.59 27.50 11.40
C LEU A 402 19.39 28.99 11.74
N GLY A 403 18.46 29.32 12.63
CA GLY A 403 18.05 30.67 12.98
C GLY A 403 17.12 31.30 11.94
N THR A 404 15.98 31.82 12.40
CA THR A 404 15.16 32.74 11.60
C THR A 404 15.77 34.15 11.66
N LYS A 405 16.20 34.67 10.50
CA LYS A 405 16.19 36.12 10.30
C LYS A 405 14.75 36.56 10.09
N GLU A 406 13.98 36.66 11.16
CA GLU A 406 12.71 37.39 11.09
C GLU A 406 13.01 38.84 10.70
N ALA A 407 12.34 39.34 9.67
CA ALA A 407 12.20 40.78 9.52
C ALA A 407 11.33 41.30 10.68
N PRO A 408 11.63 42.46 11.28
CA PRO A 408 10.84 42.95 12.41
C PRO A 408 9.36 43.04 12.04
N LYS A 409 8.50 42.45 12.86
CA LYS A 409 7.05 42.70 12.78
C LYS A 409 6.84 44.18 13.04
N GLU A 410 6.31 44.91 12.06
CA GLU A 410 5.89 46.29 12.26
C GLU A 410 4.84 46.31 13.38
N LYS A 411 5.10 47.12 14.41
CA LYS A 411 4.11 47.34 15.46
C LYS A 411 2.99 48.19 14.87
N ALA A 412 1.78 47.64 14.83
CA ALA A 412 0.60 48.47 14.68
C ALA A 412 0.57 49.50 15.83
N PRO A 413 0.33 50.79 15.56
CA PRO A 413 0.11 51.76 16.62
C PRO A 413 -1.28 51.58 17.23
N ASP A 414 -1.36 51.44 18.55
CA ASP A 414 -2.62 51.60 19.28
C ASP A 414 -3.11 53.06 19.18
N GLY A 415 -4.42 53.25 19.04
CA GLY A 415 -5.01 54.59 18.86
C GLY A 415 -6.54 54.54 18.83
N GLU A 416 -7.17 54.62 20.00
CA GLU A 416 -8.62 54.51 20.15
C GLU A 416 -9.34 55.86 20.20
N ALA A 417 -10.62 55.83 19.81
CA ALA A 417 -11.71 56.76 20.18
C ALA A 417 -11.91 58.13 19.48
N ALA A 418 -13.16 58.59 19.64
CA ALA A 418 -13.78 59.90 19.35
C ALA A 418 -14.25 60.21 17.90
N ALA A 419 -15.56 60.45 17.77
CA ALA A 419 -16.27 60.76 16.53
C ALA A 419 -16.58 62.27 16.37
N SER A 420 -16.91 62.70 15.14
CA SER A 420 -17.70 63.92 14.89
C SER A 420 -18.46 63.85 13.55
N GLU A 421 -19.37 64.78 13.30
CA GLU A 421 -20.45 64.67 12.30
C GLU A 421 -20.12 65.21 10.88
N LYS A 422 -21.05 64.95 9.95
CA LYS A 422 -21.10 65.56 8.61
C LYS A 422 -21.47 67.04 8.67
N PRO A 423 -21.20 67.80 7.60
CA PRO A 423 -22.33 68.38 6.89
C PRO A 423 -22.30 68.18 5.37
N LYS A 424 -23.49 68.06 4.75
CA LYS A 424 -23.66 68.16 3.28
C LYS A 424 -23.65 69.63 2.85
N ARG A 425 -23.19 69.91 1.63
CA ARG A 425 -23.79 70.99 0.82
C ARG A 425 -23.80 70.65 -0.67
N THR A 426 -24.74 71.27 -1.39
CA THR A 426 -25.16 70.89 -2.75
C THR A 426 -24.93 72.03 -3.75
N ARG A 427 -24.89 71.70 -5.05
CA ARG A 427 -25.58 72.49 -6.09
C ARG A 427 -25.79 71.70 -7.38
N THR A 428 -26.73 72.18 -8.19
CA THR A 428 -27.37 71.48 -9.32
C THR A 428 -27.35 72.32 -10.60
N ARG A 429 -27.20 71.68 -11.77
CA ARG A 429 -28.01 71.98 -12.97
C ARG A 429 -27.82 70.93 -14.09
N ALA A 430 -28.80 70.92 -15.00
CA ALA A 430 -28.94 70.13 -16.24
C ALA A 430 -29.79 71.02 -17.21
N PRO A 431 -30.48 70.57 -18.30
CA PRO A 431 -30.57 69.25 -18.97
C PRO A 431 -30.67 69.30 -20.54
N ARG A 432 -31.09 68.17 -21.17
CA ARG A 432 -31.74 68.03 -22.53
C ARG A 432 -30.85 68.25 -23.77
N LYS A 433 -31.14 67.73 -24.98
CA LYS A 433 -32.05 66.68 -25.56
C LYS A 433 -31.27 66.05 -26.76
N SER A 434 -31.61 65.02 -27.54
CA SER A 434 -32.82 64.46 -28.20
C SER A 434 -32.32 63.29 -29.09
N ASP A 435 -33.06 62.30 -29.61
CA ASP A 435 -34.47 61.84 -29.44
C ASP A 435 -34.55 60.31 -29.77
N LYS A 436 -35.75 59.70 -29.65
CA LYS A 436 -36.13 58.31 -30.02
C LYS A 436 -37.01 58.35 -31.31
N PRO A 437 -37.58 57.26 -31.92
CA PRO A 437 -37.96 55.93 -31.40
C PRO A 437 -37.36 54.77 -32.27
N GLN A 438 -37.91 53.54 -32.51
CA GLN A 438 -39.17 52.85 -32.17
C GLN A 438 -38.96 51.31 -31.95
N GLU A 439 -39.48 50.45 -32.85
CA GLU A 439 -39.80 49.00 -32.75
C GLU A 439 -39.64 48.34 -34.16
N THR A 440 -39.81 47.03 -34.47
CA THR A 440 -40.75 46.00 -33.95
C THR A 440 -40.23 44.53 -34.06
N GLU A 441 -41.11 43.59 -33.70
CA GLU A 441 -41.04 42.12 -33.64
C GLU A 441 -40.80 41.42 -35.03
N ALA A 442 -40.64 40.10 -35.20
CA ALA A 442 -41.04 38.96 -34.35
C ALA A 442 -40.25 37.63 -34.52
N GLU A 443 -40.47 36.78 -33.52
CA GLU A 443 -40.22 35.34 -33.31
C GLU A 443 -40.52 34.37 -34.49
N LYS A 444 -39.69 33.33 -34.71
CA LYS A 444 -40.06 31.88 -34.71
C LYS A 444 -38.91 30.88 -34.94
N THR A 445 -39.21 29.59 -34.74
CA THR A 445 -38.26 28.52 -34.32
C THR A 445 -38.18 27.35 -35.35
N PRO A 446 -37.71 26.11 -35.08
CA PRO A 446 -36.75 25.43 -35.96
C PRO A 446 -37.33 24.28 -36.80
N GLU A 447 -36.52 23.72 -37.72
CA GLU A 447 -36.78 22.41 -38.34
C GLU A 447 -35.50 21.63 -38.68
N GLU A 448 -35.55 20.33 -38.38
CA GLU A 448 -34.79 19.23 -39.00
C GLU A 448 -35.82 18.48 -39.88
N PRO A 449 -35.48 17.79 -41.00
CA PRO A 449 -35.29 16.33 -40.88
C PRO A 449 -34.55 15.54 -42.01
N THR A 450 -34.28 14.26 -41.71
CA THR A 450 -34.37 13.02 -42.56
C THR A 450 -33.38 12.65 -43.70
N VAL A 451 -32.76 11.45 -43.53
CA VAL A 451 -32.55 10.24 -44.40
C VAL A 451 -32.16 10.40 -45.92
N ASP A 452 -31.58 9.41 -46.64
CA ASP A 452 -31.62 7.93 -46.52
C ASP A 452 -30.48 7.17 -47.28
N ALA A 453 -30.47 5.84 -47.09
CA ALA A 453 -30.03 4.74 -47.99
C ALA A 453 -28.53 4.39 -48.23
N THR A 454 -28.28 3.07 -48.15
CA THR A 454 -27.05 2.31 -48.48
C THR A 454 -27.00 1.90 -49.98
N PRO A 455 -25.85 1.46 -50.55
CA PRO A 455 -25.41 0.06 -50.46
C PRO A 455 -23.88 -0.18 -50.43
N ALA A 456 -23.47 -1.45 -50.39
CA ALA A 456 -22.09 -1.90 -50.14
C ALA A 456 -21.30 -2.33 -51.38
N GLN A 457 -19.97 -2.46 -51.24
CA GLN A 457 -19.13 -3.31 -52.10
C GLN A 457 -17.89 -3.85 -51.36
N GLU A 458 -17.67 -5.15 -51.46
CA GLU A 458 -16.39 -5.86 -51.24
C GLU A 458 -15.82 -6.22 -52.65
N PRO A 459 -14.51 -6.49 -52.83
CA PRO A 459 -14.06 -7.87 -52.62
C PRO A 459 -12.60 -8.08 -52.17
N ALA A 460 -12.37 -9.30 -51.66
CA ALA A 460 -11.11 -9.88 -51.18
C ALA A 460 -9.89 -9.90 -52.14
N GLN A 461 -8.70 -10.10 -51.55
CA GLN A 461 -7.64 -10.90 -52.19
C GLN A 461 -6.72 -11.66 -51.19
N LYS A 462 -6.37 -12.90 -51.56
CA LYS A 462 -5.28 -13.74 -51.02
C LYS A 462 -4.54 -14.39 -52.24
N PRO A 463 -3.55 -15.29 -52.10
CA PRO A 463 -2.16 -14.95 -51.80
C PRO A 463 -1.13 -15.57 -52.79
N ALA A 464 0.10 -15.05 -52.83
CA ALA A 464 1.26 -15.71 -53.46
C ALA A 464 2.48 -15.66 -52.51
N ARG A 465 3.26 -16.70 -52.20
CA ARG A 465 3.89 -17.81 -52.97
C ARG A 465 5.28 -17.48 -53.58
N SER A 466 6.32 -17.73 -52.78
CA SER A 466 7.65 -18.19 -53.19
C SER A 466 8.16 -19.12 -52.08
N ARG A 467 8.60 -20.38 -52.24
CA ARG A 467 8.82 -21.30 -53.39
C ARG A 467 10.25 -21.42 -53.99
N GLY A 468 11.20 -21.85 -53.14
CA GLY A 468 12.43 -22.57 -53.52
C GLY A 468 13.17 -23.07 -52.26
N GLY A 469 13.75 -24.28 -52.18
CA GLY A 469 13.76 -25.39 -53.13
C GLY A 469 14.23 -26.73 -52.50
N ARG A 470 14.11 -27.82 -53.28
CA ARG A 470 14.64 -29.20 -53.03
C ARG A 470 16.19 -29.17 -52.88
N ASN A 471 16.95 -30.18 -52.44
CA ASN A 471 16.83 -31.66 -52.36
C ASN A 471 17.95 -32.18 -51.38
N ARG A 472 18.14 -33.45 -50.97
CA ARG A 472 17.41 -34.74 -51.16
C ARG A 472 17.43 -35.59 -49.87
N ASN A 473 18.15 -36.72 -49.80
CA ASN A 473 18.26 -37.67 -48.66
C ASN A 473 19.39 -38.73 -48.90
N ALA A 474 19.73 -39.55 -47.89
CA ALA A 474 20.38 -40.89 -47.95
C ALA A 474 21.92 -40.95 -48.26
N ASN A 475 22.76 -41.88 -47.76
CA ASN A 475 22.63 -42.98 -46.76
C ASN A 475 24.04 -43.44 -46.23
N THR A 476 24.06 -44.46 -45.34
CA THR A 476 25.16 -45.33 -44.82
C THR A 476 26.04 -44.76 -43.68
N GLY A 477 26.49 -45.56 -42.67
CA GLY A 477 26.03 -46.89 -42.22
C GLY A 477 27.08 -47.72 -41.45
N LYS A 478 26.66 -48.49 -40.41
CA LYS A 478 27.41 -49.55 -39.68
C LYS A 478 28.60 -49.10 -38.78
N ASP A 479 29.03 -49.79 -37.71
CA ASP A 479 28.52 -50.95 -36.93
C ASP A 479 29.19 -51.02 -35.52
N ARG A 480 28.77 -52.01 -34.67
CA ARG A 480 29.37 -52.48 -33.38
C ARG A 480 29.08 -51.73 -32.06
N GLY A 481 28.56 -52.47 -31.06
CA GLY A 481 28.55 -52.16 -29.61
C GLY A 481 29.53 -53.08 -28.84
N PRO A 482 29.26 -53.58 -27.60
CA PRO A 482 28.09 -53.43 -26.72
C PRO A 482 28.42 -52.72 -25.36
N GLY A 483 27.50 -52.76 -24.37
CA GLY A 483 27.63 -52.06 -23.07
C GLY A 483 27.58 -52.95 -21.82
N VAL A 484 27.44 -52.33 -20.62
CA VAL A 484 27.40 -52.98 -19.29
C VAL A 484 26.29 -52.35 -18.43
N ILE A 485 25.76 -53.12 -17.46
CA ILE A 485 24.62 -52.80 -16.57
C ILE A 485 25.15 -52.36 -15.17
N GLY A 486 24.38 -51.55 -14.43
CA GLY A 486 24.78 -51.00 -13.12
C GLY A 486 24.05 -51.58 -11.89
N LEU A 487 24.53 -51.17 -10.71
CA LEU A 487 24.02 -51.25 -9.33
C LEU A 487 24.82 -50.16 -8.54
N GLY A 488 24.46 -49.61 -7.37
CA GLY A 488 23.35 -49.75 -6.42
C GLY A 488 23.58 -48.75 -5.26
N ASP A 489 22.70 -48.66 -4.26
CA ASP A 489 22.79 -47.64 -3.18
C ASP A 489 23.91 -47.88 -2.15
N HIS A 490 24.86 -46.95 -2.01
CA HIS A 490 25.65 -46.74 -0.78
C HIS A 490 26.21 -45.30 -0.69
N THR A 491 25.75 -44.51 0.29
CA THR A 491 26.34 -43.21 0.66
C THR A 491 27.23 -43.34 1.91
N PRO A 492 28.54 -43.01 1.87
CA PRO A 492 29.42 -43.11 3.03
C PRO A 492 29.08 -42.13 4.16
N GLU A 493 29.18 -42.59 5.41
CA GLU A 493 28.70 -41.87 6.61
C GLU A 493 29.41 -40.54 6.91
N PHE A 494 30.63 -40.30 6.40
CA PHE A 494 31.41 -39.09 6.70
C PHE A 494 30.79 -37.78 6.17
N ILE A 495 29.78 -37.87 5.31
CA ILE A 495 29.04 -36.75 4.70
C ILE A 495 28.02 -36.14 5.69
N GLY A 496 27.66 -36.86 6.76
CA GLY A 496 26.57 -36.49 7.69
C GLY A 496 26.90 -35.57 8.87
N LEU A 497 28.02 -34.82 8.85
CA LEU A 497 28.44 -33.96 9.98
C LEU A 497 28.56 -32.49 9.58
N SER A 498 28.12 -31.57 10.45
CA SER A 498 28.16 -30.13 10.17
C SER A 498 29.56 -29.53 10.39
N PHE A 499 29.78 -28.35 9.84
CA PHE A 499 31.04 -27.62 10.00
C PHE A 499 31.27 -27.08 11.43
N LYS A 500 30.23 -27.04 12.29
CA LYS A 500 30.35 -26.65 13.69
C LYS A 500 30.85 -27.79 14.57
N ASP A 501 30.45 -29.02 14.25
CA ASP A 501 30.76 -30.25 15.01
C ASP A 501 32.18 -30.79 14.73
N ARG A 502 33.05 -29.96 14.11
CA ARG A 502 34.43 -30.30 13.72
C ARG A 502 35.47 -29.32 14.27
N ILE A 503 35.08 -28.32 15.06
CA ILE A 503 35.96 -27.23 15.54
C ILE A 503 35.86 -27.01 17.07
N GLY A 504 34.82 -27.51 17.73
CA GLY A 504 34.74 -27.61 19.20
C GLY A 504 34.61 -29.06 19.64
N GLY A 505 35.29 -29.43 20.73
CA GLY A 505 35.13 -30.70 21.44
C GLY A 505 34.47 -30.51 22.79
#